data_AF-A0A925H5Y5-F1
#
_entry.id   AF-A0A925H5Y5-F1
#
_cell.length_a   1.000
_cell.length_b   1.000
_cell.length_c   1.000
_cell.angle_alpha   90.00
_cell.angle_beta   90.00
_cell.angle_gamma   90.00
#
_symmetry.space_group_name_H-M   'P 1'
#
loop_
_entity.id
_entity.type
_entity.pdbx_description
1 polymer ?
#
loop_
_entity_poly.entity_id
_entity_poly.type
_entity_poly.pdbx_seq_one_letter_code
_entity_poly.pdbx_strand_id
1 'polypeptide(L)'
;LLLLACSPVAANANSAPSKILCRPELADARRQELAARLREITGWRKLHFDGSGALNFGAVRTAGGSQTARELLEKAGGGNNLLIIEDASDRAEVVFSRVIEGRWTRDAEAKPRVLIVQVDFADFSRVMGDRAALAAFNVGWALLHEISHAVNDSTDTERAGETGECEALVNQMRRECGLAERAEYHYHFMPGVERNEFKTRYVRLAFEQQQPSTKRKRRLWIMWDADAVGGLARQKN
;
A
#
# COMPACT_ATOMS: atom_id res chain seq x y z
N LEU A 1 -17.68 3.95 -13.29
CA LEU A 1 -18.29 2.61 -13.13
C LEU A 1 -17.39 1.60 -13.82
N LEU A 2 -16.48 0.93 -13.10
CA LEU A 2 -15.54 -0.01 -13.72
C LEU A 2 -16.18 -1.40 -13.77
N LEU A 3 -16.60 -1.83 -14.97
CA LEU A 3 -17.13 -3.16 -15.19
C LEU A 3 -15.95 -4.15 -15.26
N LEU A 4 -15.91 -5.11 -14.34
CA LEU A 4 -15.01 -6.26 -14.42
C LEU A 4 -15.49 -7.15 -15.58
N ALA A 5 -15.00 -6.89 -16.79
CA ALA A 5 -15.07 -7.86 -17.86
C ALA A 5 -14.36 -9.12 -17.36
N CYS A 6 -15.14 -10.19 -17.14
CA CYS A 6 -14.64 -11.44 -16.59
C CYS A 6 -13.61 -12.04 -17.55
N SER A 7 -12.33 -11.71 -17.33
CA SER A 7 -11.25 -12.60 -17.68
C SER A 7 -11.49 -13.95 -16.98
N PRO A 8 -11.01 -15.08 -17.54
CA PRO A 8 -11.19 -16.43 -16.97
C PRO A 8 -10.74 -16.59 -15.51
N VAL A 9 -10.06 -15.59 -14.95
CA VAL A 9 -9.66 -15.43 -13.54
C VAL A 9 -10.83 -15.61 -12.55
N ALA A 10 -12.04 -15.14 -12.89
CA ALA A 10 -13.18 -15.17 -11.97
C ALA A 10 -13.79 -16.58 -11.76
N ALA A 11 -13.67 -17.48 -12.74
CA ALA A 11 -14.33 -18.79 -12.69
C ALA A 11 -13.70 -19.77 -11.68
N ASN A 12 -12.48 -19.49 -11.20
CA ASN A 12 -11.72 -20.33 -10.28
C ASN A 12 -11.42 -19.66 -8.92
N ALA A 13 -12.09 -18.56 -8.57
CA ALA A 13 -11.79 -17.82 -7.33
C ALA A 13 -11.97 -18.66 -6.05
N ASN A 14 -12.81 -19.71 -6.07
CA ASN A 14 -13.00 -20.62 -4.93
C ASN A 14 -11.92 -21.71 -4.82
N SER A 15 -11.13 -21.96 -5.87
CA SER A 15 -10.04 -22.95 -5.88
C SER A 15 -8.66 -22.33 -6.00
N ALA A 16 -8.58 -21.00 -6.16
CA ALA A 16 -7.32 -20.28 -6.22
C ALA A 16 -6.59 -20.43 -4.86
N PRO A 17 -5.27 -20.69 -4.88
CA PRO A 17 -4.50 -20.88 -3.65
C PRO A 17 -4.41 -19.61 -2.78
N SER A 18 -4.78 -18.44 -3.32
CA SER A 18 -4.83 -17.16 -2.63
C SER A 18 -5.94 -16.28 -3.22
N LYS A 19 -6.61 -15.53 -2.36
CA LYS A 19 -7.62 -14.51 -2.73
C LYS A 19 -7.03 -13.12 -2.98
N ILE A 20 -5.73 -13.02 -3.21
CA ILE A 20 -5.05 -11.77 -3.58
C ILE A 20 -4.59 -11.91 -5.03
N LEU A 21 -5.22 -11.17 -5.94
CA LEU A 21 -4.98 -11.26 -7.38
C LEU A 21 -4.57 -9.91 -7.95
N CYS A 22 -3.69 -9.91 -8.95
CA CYS A 22 -3.46 -8.76 -9.82
C CYS A 22 -4.43 -8.78 -11.00
N ARG A 23 -4.86 -7.60 -11.44
CA ARG A 23 -5.54 -7.47 -12.73
C ARG A 23 -4.65 -7.94 -13.88
N PRO A 24 -5.22 -8.52 -14.95
CA PRO A 24 -4.47 -8.91 -16.14
C PRO A 24 -3.66 -7.76 -16.74
N GLU A 25 -4.18 -6.53 -16.68
CA GLU A 25 -3.55 -5.34 -17.23
C GLU A 25 -2.36 -4.82 -16.40
N LEU A 26 -2.19 -5.28 -15.15
CA LEU A 26 -1.04 -4.89 -14.33
C LEU A 26 0.23 -5.50 -14.93
N ALA A 27 1.11 -4.63 -15.45
CA ALA A 27 2.34 -5.03 -16.13
C ALA A 27 3.23 -5.93 -15.26
N ASP A 28 3.93 -6.88 -15.89
CA ASP A 28 4.79 -7.84 -15.19
C ASP A 28 5.87 -7.16 -14.35
N ALA A 29 6.43 -6.04 -14.82
CA ALA A 29 7.40 -5.26 -14.06
C ALA A 29 6.82 -4.76 -12.73
N ARG A 30 5.55 -4.33 -12.70
CA ARG A 30 4.87 -3.87 -11.47
C ARG A 30 4.53 -5.03 -10.53
N ARG A 31 4.14 -6.19 -11.08
CA ARG A 31 3.96 -7.43 -10.31
C ARG A 31 5.28 -7.84 -9.64
N GLN A 32 6.38 -7.79 -10.38
CA GLN A 32 7.72 -8.11 -9.87
C GLN A 32 8.19 -7.12 -8.81
N GLU A 33 7.93 -5.82 -9.01
CA GLU A 33 8.22 -4.77 -8.03
C GLU A 33 7.46 -5.00 -6.72
N LEU A 34 6.14 -5.17 -6.79
CA LEU A 34 5.31 -5.49 -5.62
C LEU A 34 5.81 -6.74 -4.90
N ALA A 35 6.01 -7.83 -5.64
CA ALA A 35 6.50 -9.07 -5.08
C ALA A 35 7.86 -8.87 -4.41
N ALA A 36 8.80 -8.13 -5.02
CA ALA A 36 10.09 -7.84 -4.42
C ALA A 36 9.97 -7.09 -3.10
N ARG A 37 9.13 -6.04 -3.04
CA ARG A 37 8.89 -5.30 -1.79
C ARG A 37 8.23 -6.17 -0.73
N LEU A 38 7.23 -6.96 -1.09
CA LEU A 38 6.60 -7.90 -0.15
C LEU A 38 7.59 -8.96 0.35
N ARG A 39 8.50 -9.46 -0.50
CA ARG A 39 9.57 -10.39 -0.06
C ARG A 39 10.52 -9.74 0.95
N GLU A 40 10.93 -8.49 0.70
CA GLU A 40 11.76 -7.71 1.63
C GLU A 40 11.07 -7.53 2.98
N ILE A 41 9.78 -7.19 2.98
CA ILE A 41 9.00 -6.93 4.19
C ILE A 41 8.71 -8.22 4.95
N THR A 42 8.27 -9.28 4.27
CA THR A 42 7.81 -10.53 4.89
C THR A 42 8.93 -11.52 5.17
N GLY A 43 10.08 -11.38 4.50
CA GLY A 43 11.15 -12.38 4.50
C GLY A 43 10.85 -13.67 3.73
N TRP A 44 9.71 -13.79 3.03
CA TRP A 44 9.38 -14.95 2.22
C TRP A 44 10.12 -14.94 0.88
N ARG A 45 11.18 -15.73 0.74
CA ARG A 45 12.03 -15.68 -0.46
C ARG A 45 11.34 -16.08 -1.77
N LYS A 46 10.29 -16.92 -1.69
CA LYS A 46 9.58 -17.47 -2.83
C LYS A 46 8.24 -16.79 -3.12
N LEU A 47 7.89 -15.71 -2.40
CA LEU A 47 6.67 -14.97 -2.67
C LEU A 47 6.73 -14.35 -4.08
N HIS A 48 5.71 -14.59 -4.90
CA HIS A 48 5.59 -14.06 -6.26
C HIS A 48 4.13 -14.05 -6.73
N PHE A 49 3.82 -13.30 -7.78
CA PHE A 49 2.57 -13.46 -8.51
C PHE A 49 2.75 -14.49 -9.62
N ASP A 50 1.83 -15.44 -9.74
CA ASP A 50 1.87 -16.44 -10.81
C ASP A 50 1.34 -15.90 -12.14
N GLY A 51 1.31 -16.74 -13.18
CA GLY A 51 0.84 -16.35 -14.52
C GLY A 51 -0.64 -15.93 -14.57
N SER A 52 -1.44 -16.33 -13.58
CA SER A 52 -2.85 -15.89 -13.44
C SER A 52 -2.97 -14.56 -12.67
N GLY A 53 -1.87 -14.06 -12.12
CA GLY A 53 -1.83 -12.89 -11.26
C GLY A 53 -2.11 -13.20 -9.79
N ALA A 54 -2.24 -14.46 -9.39
CA ALA A 54 -2.48 -14.80 -7.98
C ALA A 54 -1.20 -14.72 -7.15
N LEU A 55 -1.28 -14.14 -5.95
CA LEU A 55 -0.15 -14.07 -5.03
C LEU A 55 0.11 -15.45 -4.42
N ASN A 56 1.27 -16.02 -4.72
CA ASN A 56 1.74 -17.28 -4.15
C ASN A 56 2.80 -17.01 -3.08
N PHE A 57 2.60 -17.50 -1.85
CA PHE A 57 3.54 -17.32 -0.74
C PHE A 57 4.79 -18.21 -0.85
N GLY A 58 4.72 -19.30 -1.62
CA GLY A 58 5.78 -20.30 -1.77
C GLY A 58 6.02 -21.14 -0.51
N ALA A 59 7.04 -21.99 -0.55
CA ALA A 59 7.42 -22.80 0.61
C ALA A 59 7.98 -21.93 1.76
N VAL A 60 7.52 -22.19 2.99
CA VAL A 60 7.78 -21.41 4.21
C VAL A 60 9.24 -21.52 4.68
N ARG A 61 10.17 -20.91 3.94
CA ARG A 61 11.49 -20.55 4.46
C ARG A 61 11.55 -19.05 4.58
N THR A 62 11.40 -18.57 5.81
CA THR A 62 11.58 -17.17 6.18
C THR A 62 13.06 -16.90 6.50
N ALA A 63 13.52 -15.70 6.19
CA ALA A 63 14.86 -15.24 6.56
C ALA A 63 14.75 -13.82 7.14
N GLY A 64 14.15 -13.70 8.32
CA GLY A 64 13.82 -12.41 8.93
C GLY A 64 12.49 -11.84 8.43
N GLY A 65 12.40 -10.51 8.38
CA GLY A 65 11.19 -9.77 8.00
C GLY A 65 10.11 -9.77 9.10
N SER A 66 9.01 -9.09 8.81
CA SER A 66 7.88 -8.93 9.72
C SER A 66 7.01 -10.19 9.80
N GLN A 67 6.77 -10.66 11.02
CA GLN A 67 5.79 -11.70 11.30
C GLN A 67 4.37 -11.18 11.10
N THR A 68 4.08 -9.98 11.58
CA THR A 68 2.76 -9.35 11.42
C THR A 68 2.38 -9.18 9.96
N ALA A 69 3.32 -8.84 9.07
CA ALA A 69 3.06 -8.75 7.64
C ALA A 69 2.68 -10.12 7.01
N ARG A 70 3.32 -11.21 7.46
CA ARG A 70 2.99 -12.57 7.01
C ARG A 70 1.59 -12.98 7.45
N GLU A 71 1.26 -12.77 8.72
CA GLU A 71 -0.06 -13.07 9.28
C GLU A 71 -1.16 -12.28 8.57
N LEU A 72 -0.92 -11.00 8.27
CA LEU A 72 -1.87 -10.18 7.51
C LEU A 72 -2.11 -10.75 6.09
N LEU A 73 -1.04 -11.12 5.37
CA LEU A 73 -1.15 -11.68 4.03
C LEU A 73 -1.80 -13.07 4.04
N GLU A 74 -1.48 -13.93 5.01
CA GLU A 74 -2.14 -15.24 5.17
C GLU A 74 -3.64 -15.06 5.44
N LYS A 75 -4.01 -14.15 6.35
CA LYS A 75 -5.40 -13.83 6.65
C LYS A 75 -6.13 -13.25 5.43
N ALA A 76 -5.46 -12.40 4.65
CA ALA A 76 -5.98 -11.87 3.39
C ALA A 76 -6.18 -12.97 2.34
N GLY A 77 -5.19 -13.84 2.17
CA GLY A 77 -5.21 -14.93 1.18
C GLY A 77 -6.25 -16.01 1.48
N GLY A 78 -6.48 -16.32 2.76
CA GLY A 78 -7.46 -17.30 3.23
C GLY A 78 -8.83 -16.73 3.64
N GLY A 79 -9.01 -15.40 3.63
CA GLY A 79 -10.20 -14.72 4.13
C GLY A 79 -11.44 -14.89 3.25
N ASN A 80 -12.52 -14.14 3.53
CA ASN A 80 -13.76 -14.20 2.73
C ASN A 80 -13.80 -13.19 1.58
N ASN A 81 -12.90 -12.21 1.57
CA ASN A 81 -12.85 -11.15 0.56
C ASN A 81 -11.91 -11.56 -0.58
N LEU A 82 -12.24 -11.14 -1.79
CA LEU A 82 -11.36 -11.20 -2.96
C LEU A 82 -10.67 -9.83 -3.11
N LEU A 83 -9.35 -9.79 -3.00
CA LEU A 83 -8.55 -8.58 -3.17
C LEU A 83 -7.98 -8.53 -4.59
N ILE A 84 -8.30 -7.46 -5.32
CA ILE A 84 -7.82 -7.23 -6.69
C ILE A 84 -6.88 -6.02 -6.69
N ILE A 85 -5.63 -6.23 -7.08
CA ILE A 85 -4.63 -5.16 -7.23
C ILE A 85 -4.75 -4.59 -8.65
N GLU A 86 -4.93 -3.28 -8.75
CA GLU A 86 -5.11 -2.54 -10.00
C GLU A 86 -4.06 -1.43 -10.13
N ASP A 87 -3.49 -1.31 -11.33
CA ASP A 87 -2.66 -0.16 -11.68
C ASP A 87 -3.54 1.09 -11.84
N ALA A 88 -3.30 2.06 -10.97
CA ALA A 88 -3.94 3.37 -10.99
C ALA A 88 -2.93 4.49 -11.20
N SER A 89 -1.78 4.21 -11.83
CA SER A 89 -0.78 5.21 -12.16
C SER A 89 -1.36 6.40 -12.93
N ASP A 90 -0.96 7.59 -12.50
CA ASP A 90 -1.34 8.90 -13.04
C ASP A 90 -2.83 9.23 -12.91
N ARG A 91 -3.59 8.49 -12.07
CA ARG A 91 -4.99 8.82 -11.78
C ARG A 91 -5.06 9.89 -10.72
N ALA A 92 -5.58 11.05 -11.10
CA ALA A 92 -5.65 12.23 -10.25
C ALA A 92 -6.46 12.06 -8.95
N GLU A 93 -7.25 11.00 -8.80
CA GLU A 93 -8.03 10.71 -7.59
C GLU A 93 -7.41 9.67 -6.65
N VAL A 94 -6.23 9.12 -6.97
CA VAL A 94 -5.52 8.13 -6.15
C VAL A 94 -4.24 8.77 -5.63
N VAL A 95 -4.03 8.76 -4.31
CA VAL A 95 -2.80 9.28 -3.68
C VAL A 95 -2.01 8.10 -3.16
N PHE A 96 -1.00 7.65 -3.90
CA PHE A 96 -0.25 6.39 -3.65
C PHE A 96 -1.09 5.11 -3.74
N SER A 97 -2.14 4.98 -2.93
CA SER A 97 -3.06 3.85 -2.94
C SER A 97 -4.43 4.19 -2.36
N ARG A 98 -5.42 3.35 -2.63
CA ARG A 98 -6.70 3.29 -1.92
C ARG A 98 -7.39 1.95 -2.13
N VAL A 99 -8.32 1.58 -1.24
CA VAL A 99 -9.29 0.50 -1.48
C VAL A 99 -10.64 1.07 -1.92
N ILE A 100 -11.23 0.46 -2.95
CA ILE A 100 -12.62 0.68 -3.34
C ILE A 100 -13.37 -0.66 -3.44
N GLU A 101 -14.69 -0.62 -3.33
CA GLU A 101 -15.51 -1.81 -3.53
C GLU A 101 -15.71 -2.12 -5.01
N GLY A 102 -15.42 -3.36 -5.39
CA GLY A 102 -15.68 -3.91 -6.71
C GLY A 102 -17.12 -4.41 -6.85
N ARG A 103 -17.58 -4.54 -8.10
CA ARG A 103 -18.90 -5.12 -8.41
C ARG A 103 -18.76 -6.28 -9.38
N TRP A 104 -19.48 -7.35 -9.11
CA TRP A 104 -19.64 -8.44 -10.05
C TRP A 104 -20.53 -8.02 -11.21
N THR A 105 -20.21 -8.46 -12.43
CA THR A 105 -21.02 -8.18 -13.63
C THR A 105 -22.26 -9.05 -13.77
N ARG A 106 -22.37 -10.10 -12.96
CA ARG A 106 -23.56 -10.96 -12.88
C ARG A 106 -23.86 -11.23 -11.42
N ASP A 107 -25.11 -11.04 -11.05
CA ASP A 107 -25.62 -11.42 -9.74
C ASP A 107 -25.54 -12.94 -9.60
N ALA A 108 -24.84 -13.40 -8.56
CA ALA A 108 -24.93 -14.77 -8.11
C ALA A 108 -24.85 -14.75 -6.58
N GLU A 109 -25.73 -15.48 -5.94
CA GLU A 109 -26.00 -15.43 -4.49
C GLU A 109 -24.83 -15.91 -3.59
N ALA A 110 -23.67 -16.26 -4.14
CA ALA A 110 -22.57 -16.85 -3.39
C ALA A 110 -21.18 -16.29 -3.73
N LYS A 111 -21.09 -15.08 -4.30
CA LYS A 111 -19.80 -14.49 -4.64
C LYS A 111 -19.18 -13.73 -3.46
N PRO A 112 -17.86 -13.86 -3.23
CA PRO A 112 -17.19 -13.10 -2.19
C PRO A 112 -17.26 -11.60 -2.48
N ARG A 113 -17.19 -10.78 -1.42
CA ARG A 113 -17.00 -9.34 -1.54
C ARG A 113 -15.69 -9.07 -2.27
N VAL A 114 -15.70 -8.15 -3.24
CA VAL A 114 -14.52 -7.78 -4.02
C VAL A 114 -14.03 -6.43 -3.56
N LEU A 115 -12.77 -6.34 -3.18
CA LEU A 115 -12.10 -5.11 -2.82
C LEU A 115 -10.98 -4.87 -3.82
N ILE A 116 -10.98 -3.71 -4.44
CA ILE A 116 -9.99 -3.32 -5.44
C ILE A 116 -8.99 -2.39 -4.76
N VAL A 117 -7.75 -2.86 -4.60
CA VAL A 117 -6.62 -2.06 -4.15
C VAL A 117 -6.04 -1.36 -5.38
N GLN A 118 -6.30 -0.06 -5.48
CA GLN A 118 -5.73 0.79 -6.52
C GLN A 118 -4.40 1.32 -6.04
N VAL A 119 -3.36 1.20 -6.87
CA VAL A 119 -2.00 1.66 -6.55
C VAL A 119 -1.52 2.59 -7.65
N ASP A 120 -1.17 3.82 -7.30
CA ASP A 120 -0.43 4.71 -8.19
C ASP A 120 1.06 4.45 -8.03
N PHE A 121 1.62 3.63 -8.92
CA PHE A 121 3.05 3.32 -8.90
C PHE A 121 3.94 4.51 -9.29
N ALA A 122 3.39 5.50 -10.01
CA ALA A 122 4.15 6.65 -10.48
C ALA A 122 4.41 7.61 -9.31
N ASP A 123 3.45 7.77 -8.41
CA ASP A 123 3.57 8.59 -7.20
C ASP A 123 4.79 8.22 -6.34
N PHE A 124 5.12 6.93 -6.20
CA PHE A 124 6.29 6.51 -5.41
C PHE A 124 7.63 6.99 -5.97
N SER A 125 7.71 7.25 -7.28
CA SER A 125 8.91 7.83 -7.90
C SER A 125 9.04 9.34 -7.68
N ARG A 126 7.98 9.99 -7.21
CA ARG A 126 7.91 11.43 -6.94
C ARG A 126 8.27 11.78 -5.48
N VAL A 127 8.47 10.76 -4.64
CA VAL A 127 8.82 10.93 -3.22
C VAL A 127 10.33 11.07 -3.04
N MET A 128 10.74 12.03 -2.22
CA MET A 128 12.12 12.30 -1.83
C MET A 128 12.24 12.46 -0.31
N GLY A 129 13.45 12.40 0.25
CA GLY A 129 13.66 12.63 1.69
C GLY A 129 14.77 11.77 2.31
N ASP A 130 14.68 11.56 3.62
CA ASP A 130 15.62 10.73 4.36
C ASP A 130 15.57 9.27 3.86
N ARG A 131 16.73 8.68 3.54
CA ARG A 131 16.82 7.31 3.03
C ARG A 131 16.13 6.27 3.93
N ALA A 132 16.23 6.42 5.24
CA ALA A 132 15.58 5.52 6.20
C ALA A 132 14.04 5.63 6.18
N ALA A 133 13.51 6.83 5.94
CA ALA A 133 12.07 7.05 5.80
C ALA A 133 11.56 6.54 4.44
N LEU A 134 12.33 6.74 3.36
CA LEU A 134 12.02 6.16 2.04
C LEU A 134 11.98 4.63 2.06
N ALA A 135 12.89 3.97 2.80
CA ALA A 135 12.83 2.51 2.98
C ALA A 135 11.53 2.05 3.68
N ALA A 136 10.99 2.90 4.54
CA ALA A 136 9.73 2.71 5.27
C ALA A 136 8.47 3.15 4.50
N PHE A 137 8.62 3.74 3.32
CA PHE A 137 7.52 4.25 2.49
C PHE A 137 7.72 3.87 1.03
N ASN A 138 7.16 2.74 0.64
CA ASN A 138 7.20 2.22 -0.72
C ASN A 138 5.91 1.46 -1.04
N VAL A 139 5.77 1.01 -2.28
CA VAL A 139 4.56 0.36 -2.78
C VAL A 139 4.15 -0.89 -1.98
N GLY A 140 5.10 -1.63 -1.41
CA GLY A 140 4.80 -2.79 -0.56
C GLY A 140 4.14 -2.39 0.76
N TRP A 141 4.60 -1.30 1.38
CA TRP A 141 4.00 -0.77 2.62
C TRP A 141 2.60 -0.21 2.38
N ALA A 142 2.41 0.50 1.27
CA ALA A 142 1.10 1.01 0.87
C ALA A 142 0.11 -0.14 0.62
N LEU A 143 0.51 -1.18 -0.12
CA LEU A 143 -0.33 -2.35 -0.31
C LEU A 143 -0.71 -3.03 1.02
N LEU A 144 0.22 -3.18 1.96
CA LEU A 144 -0.09 -3.77 3.26
C LEU A 144 -1.08 -2.91 4.08
N HIS A 145 -0.96 -1.58 4.01
CA HIS A 145 -1.90 -0.65 4.62
C HIS A 145 -3.32 -0.83 4.07
N GLU A 146 -3.47 -0.89 2.75
CA GLU A 146 -4.75 -1.14 2.10
C GLU A 146 -5.33 -2.52 2.44
N ILE A 147 -4.47 -3.55 2.52
CA ILE A 147 -4.89 -4.90 2.92
C ILE A 147 -5.36 -4.91 4.37
N SER A 148 -4.76 -4.14 5.28
CA SER A 148 -5.26 -4.08 6.67
C SER A 148 -6.68 -3.53 6.77
N HIS A 149 -7.03 -2.49 6.00
CA HIS A 149 -8.43 -2.05 5.90
C HIS A 149 -9.35 -3.18 5.44
N ALA A 150 -8.93 -3.89 4.40
CA ALA A 150 -9.73 -4.95 3.79
C ALA A 150 -9.95 -6.20 4.67
N VAL A 151 -9.05 -6.44 5.64
CA VAL A 151 -8.99 -7.71 6.39
C VAL A 151 -9.38 -7.53 7.86
N ASN A 152 -9.09 -6.36 8.43
CA ASN A 152 -9.35 -6.07 9.84
C ASN A 152 -10.51 -5.08 10.04
N ASP A 153 -11.10 -4.56 8.95
CA ASP A 153 -12.05 -3.45 8.98
C ASP A 153 -11.49 -2.24 9.79
N SER A 154 -10.15 -2.10 9.82
CA SER A 154 -9.48 -1.01 10.50
C SER A 154 -9.79 0.30 9.80
N THR A 155 -9.91 1.39 10.56
CA THR A 155 -10.10 2.73 9.98
C THR A 155 -8.82 3.55 10.12
N ASP A 156 -8.59 4.44 9.16
CA ASP A 156 -7.63 5.51 9.34
C ASP A 156 -8.12 6.50 10.39
N THR A 157 -7.20 7.21 11.03
CA THR A 157 -7.57 8.29 11.93
C THR A 157 -7.97 9.52 11.12
N GLU A 158 -9.03 10.19 11.57
CA GLU A 158 -9.42 11.52 11.09
C GLU A 158 -8.77 12.64 11.92
N ARG A 159 -8.08 12.29 13.01
CA ARG A 159 -7.53 13.25 13.97
C ARG A 159 -6.08 13.56 13.67
N ALA A 160 -5.79 14.85 13.49
CA ALA A 160 -4.44 15.37 13.35
C ALA A 160 -3.55 14.95 14.54
N GLY A 161 -2.33 14.48 14.24
CA GLY A 161 -1.36 14.04 15.24
C GLY A 161 -1.53 12.61 15.74
N GLU A 162 -2.61 11.92 15.38
CA GLU A 162 -2.77 10.49 15.67
C GLU A 162 -2.21 9.62 14.52
N THR A 163 -1.94 8.36 14.83
CA THR A 163 -1.51 7.35 13.86
C THR A 163 -2.70 6.56 13.32
N GLY A 164 -3.69 6.25 14.16
CA GLY A 164 -4.80 5.36 13.79
C GLY A 164 -4.44 3.88 13.87
N GLU A 165 -5.46 2.99 13.86
CA GLU A 165 -5.27 1.55 14.05
C GLU A 165 -4.53 0.90 12.87
N CYS A 166 -4.90 1.29 11.65
CA CYS A 166 -4.29 0.77 10.42
C CYS A 166 -2.79 1.04 10.40
N GLU A 167 -2.39 2.30 10.58
CA GLU A 167 -0.99 2.69 10.57
C GLU A 167 -0.22 2.17 11.81
N ALA A 168 -0.88 1.98 12.96
CA ALA A 168 -0.24 1.35 14.12
C ALA A 168 0.19 -0.09 13.81
N LEU A 169 -0.65 -0.84 13.11
CA LEU A 169 -0.33 -2.19 12.64
C LEU A 169 0.83 -2.17 11.63
N VAL A 170 0.83 -1.23 10.68
CA VAL A 170 1.95 -1.08 9.72
C VAL A 170 3.24 -0.66 10.45
N ASN A 171 3.17 0.21 11.45
CA ASN A 171 4.31 0.58 12.29
C ASN A 171 4.89 -0.60 13.07
N GLN A 172 4.04 -1.51 13.57
CA GLN A 172 4.50 -2.77 14.15
C GLN A 172 5.33 -3.57 13.12
N MET A 173 4.86 -3.72 11.88
CA MET A 173 5.61 -4.40 10.84
C MET A 173 6.94 -3.72 10.53
N ARG A 174 6.96 -2.37 10.45
CA ARG A 174 8.20 -1.60 10.22
C ARG A 174 9.20 -1.80 11.35
N ARG A 175 8.73 -1.83 12.59
CA ARG A 175 9.55 -2.07 13.79
C ARG A 175 10.18 -3.47 13.77
N GLU A 176 9.43 -4.49 13.38
CA GLU A 176 9.95 -5.85 13.20
C GLU A 176 11.04 -5.92 12.11
N CYS A 177 10.96 -5.05 11.10
CA CYS A 177 11.98 -4.89 10.06
C CYS A 177 13.13 -3.94 10.45
N GLY A 178 13.12 -3.34 11.65
CA GLY A 178 14.12 -2.36 12.08
C GLY A 178 14.08 -1.03 11.31
N LEU A 179 12.95 -0.69 10.71
CA LEU A 179 12.76 0.51 9.91
C LEU A 179 12.20 1.68 10.73
N ALA A 180 12.19 2.87 10.12
CA ALA A 180 11.53 4.03 10.70
C ALA A 180 10.01 3.85 10.71
N GLU A 181 9.36 4.35 11.75
CA GLU A 181 7.90 4.30 11.95
C GLU A 181 7.28 5.63 11.54
N ARG A 182 6.07 5.63 10.98
CA ARG A 182 5.33 6.86 10.68
C ARG A 182 4.96 7.52 12.00
N ALA A 183 5.33 8.79 12.18
CA ALA A 183 5.10 9.51 13.43
C ALA A 183 3.66 10.02 13.55
N GLU A 184 3.08 10.41 12.41
CA GLU A 184 1.73 10.96 12.28
C GLU A 184 1.11 10.46 10.97
N TYR A 185 -0.18 10.13 10.99
CA TYR A 185 -0.88 9.71 9.77
C TYR A 185 -1.01 10.89 8.80
N HIS A 186 -1.52 12.03 9.25
CA HIS A 186 -1.74 13.16 8.35
C HIS A 186 -0.43 13.80 7.87
N TYR A 187 -0.45 14.23 6.61
CA TYR A 187 0.64 14.98 6.02
C TYR A 187 0.54 16.47 6.37
N HIS A 188 1.65 17.19 6.23
CA HIS A 188 1.72 18.63 6.44
C HIS A 188 2.10 19.34 5.15
N PHE A 189 1.36 20.37 4.77
CA PHE A 189 1.80 21.29 3.73
C PHE A 189 2.97 22.12 4.24
N MET A 190 4.01 22.23 3.42
CA MET A 190 5.09 23.17 3.67
C MET A 190 4.72 24.55 3.11
N PRO A 191 5.22 25.64 3.72
CA PRO A 191 5.08 26.97 3.15
C PRO A 191 5.57 26.96 1.69
N GLY A 192 4.66 27.23 0.76
CA GLY A 192 4.98 27.29 -0.66
C GLY A 192 5.85 28.50 -0.96
N VAL A 193 6.79 28.33 -1.91
CA VAL A 193 7.43 29.47 -2.56
C VAL A 193 6.60 29.77 -3.82
N GLU A 194 5.92 30.91 -3.81
CA GLU A 194 5.24 31.45 -4.99
C GLU A 194 6.16 32.51 -5.60
N ARG A 195 6.68 32.23 -6.79
CA ARG A 195 7.36 33.21 -7.64
C ARG A 195 6.58 33.30 -8.94
N ASN A 196 6.56 34.47 -9.58
CA ASN A 196 5.66 34.81 -10.71
C ASN A 196 5.39 33.69 -11.74
N GLU A 197 6.37 32.83 -12.03
CA GLU A 197 6.27 31.76 -13.04
C GLU A 197 6.16 30.34 -12.44
N PHE A 198 6.26 30.18 -11.12
CA PHE A 198 6.34 28.89 -10.46
C PHE A 198 5.72 28.88 -9.06
N LYS A 199 4.80 27.94 -8.85
CA LYS A 199 4.21 27.64 -7.55
C LYS A 199 4.48 26.18 -7.22
N THR A 200 5.22 25.93 -6.16
CA THR A 200 5.34 24.58 -5.57
C THR A 200 4.53 24.46 -4.30
N ARG A 201 3.83 23.34 -4.17
CA ARG A 201 3.12 22.95 -2.95
C ARG A 201 3.71 21.66 -2.43
N TYR A 202 4.78 21.75 -1.65
CA TYR A 202 5.36 20.55 -1.06
C TYR A 202 4.51 20.04 0.11
N VAL A 203 4.38 18.73 0.17
CA VAL A 203 3.82 17.99 1.28
C VAL A 203 4.93 17.19 1.94
N ARG A 204 4.88 17.05 3.27
CA ARG A 204 5.80 16.20 4.03
C ARG A 204 5.06 15.23 4.93
N LEU A 205 5.65 14.04 5.09
CA LEU A 205 5.27 13.05 6.10
C LEU A 205 6.44 12.80 7.05
N ALA A 206 6.09 12.67 8.33
CA ALA A 206 7.05 12.48 9.40
C ALA A 206 7.25 11.01 9.74
N PHE A 207 8.50 10.63 9.96
CA PHE A 207 8.90 9.34 10.48
C PHE A 207 9.77 9.50 11.73
N GLU A 208 9.81 8.47 12.56
CA GLU A 208 10.65 8.37 13.74
C GLU A 208 11.44 7.07 13.72
N GLN A 209 12.72 7.15 14.08
CA GLN A 209 13.55 5.97 14.27
C GLN A 209 14.26 6.04 15.61
N GLN A 210 14.14 4.99 16.41
CA GLN A 210 14.87 4.90 17.67
C GLN A 210 16.34 4.59 17.41
N GLN A 211 17.24 5.41 17.95
CA GLN A 211 18.67 5.15 17.87
C GLN A 211 19.05 4.00 18.83
N PRO A 212 19.72 2.93 18.35
CA PRO A 212 20.06 1.78 19.19
C PRO A 212 20.91 2.14 20.42
N SER A 213 21.81 3.12 20.29
CA SER A 213 22.76 3.49 21.35
C SER A 213 22.19 4.40 22.42
N THR A 214 21.29 5.32 22.07
CA THR A 214 20.85 6.40 22.98
C THR A 214 19.40 6.27 23.43
N LYS A 215 18.63 5.34 22.84
CA LYS A 215 17.16 5.26 22.94
C LYS A 215 16.41 6.54 22.52
N ARG A 216 17.11 7.59 22.07
CA ARG A 216 16.49 8.82 21.56
C ARG A 216 15.85 8.53 20.21
N LYS A 217 14.71 9.17 19.95
CA LYS A 217 14.07 9.14 18.63
C LYS A 217 14.68 10.22 17.75
N ARG A 218 15.05 9.85 16.52
CA ARG A 218 15.39 10.79 15.45
C ARG A 218 14.15 10.98 14.57
N ARG A 219 13.77 12.24 14.34
CA ARG A 219 12.73 12.60 13.36
C ARG A 219 13.36 12.56 11.95
N LEU A 220 12.61 11.98 11.02
CA LEU A 220 12.95 11.81 9.60
C LEU A 220 11.78 12.29 8.75
N TRP A 221 12.03 12.61 7.48
CA TRP A 221 11.01 13.15 6.60
C TRP A 221 11.04 12.51 5.21
N ILE A 222 9.85 12.31 4.65
CA ILE A 222 9.65 12.20 3.20
C ILE A 222 8.81 13.38 2.72
N MET A 223 8.97 13.73 1.45
CA MET A 223 8.38 14.90 0.84
C MET A 223 8.05 14.62 -0.62
N TRP A 224 7.03 15.28 -1.15
CA TRP A 224 6.69 15.27 -2.58
C TRP A 224 5.98 16.57 -2.97
N ASP A 225 5.92 16.85 -4.27
CA ASP A 225 5.13 17.96 -4.80
C ASP A 225 3.65 17.54 -4.90
N ALA A 226 2.76 18.25 -4.21
CA ALA A 226 1.33 17.99 -4.20
C ALA A 226 0.66 18.23 -5.56
N ASP A 227 1.30 18.97 -6.46
CA ASP A 227 0.81 19.15 -7.83
C ASP A 227 1.30 18.02 -8.75
N ALA A 228 2.29 17.24 -8.31
CA ALA A 228 2.80 16.08 -9.04
C ALA A 228 2.20 14.75 -8.56
N VAL A 229 1.72 14.64 -7.32
CA VAL A 229 1.09 13.42 -6.78
C VAL A 229 -0.43 13.57 -6.80
N GLY A 230 -1.15 12.50 -7.13
CA GLY A 230 -2.61 12.52 -7.23
C GLY A 230 -3.33 12.98 -5.96
N GLY A 231 -4.63 13.27 -6.08
CA GLY A 231 -5.63 13.51 -5.04
C GLY A 231 -5.43 14.70 -4.11
N LEU A 232 -4.41 15.53 -4.36
CA LEU A 232 -4.13 16.76 -3.59
C LEU A 232 -4.52 18.05 -4.33
N ALA A 233 -5.23 17.90 -5.46
CA ALA A 233 -5.77 19.02 -6.22
C ALA A 233 -6.75 19.83 -5.36
N ARG A 234 -6.59 21.16 -5.42
CA ARG A 234 -7.23 22.20 -4.59
C ARG A 234 -8.61 21.79 -4.05
N GLN A 235 -8.71 21.58 -2.72
CA GLN A 235 -9.95 21.96 -2.04
C GLN A 235 -10.25 23.38 -2.50
N LYS A 236 -11.34 23.56 -3.26
CA LYS A 236 -11.84 24.89 -3.59
C LYS A 236 -12.25 25.49 -2.25
N ASN A 237 -11.44 26.41 -1.73
CA ASN A 237 -11.89 27.35 -0.72
C ASN A 237 -13.05 28.18 -1.28
#